data_AF-X0YKI0-F1
#
_entry.id   AF-X0YKI0-F1
#
_cell.length_a   1.000
_cell.length_b   1.000
_cell.length_c   1.000
_cell.angle_alpha   90.00
_cell.angle_beta   90.00
_cell.angle_gamma   90.00
#
_symmetry.space_group_name_H-M   'P 1'
#
loop_
_entity.id
_entity.type
_entity.pdbx_description
1 polymer ?
#
loop_
_entity_poly.entity_id
_entity_poly.type
_entity_poly.pdbx_seq_one_letter_code
_entity_poly.pdbx_strand_id
1 'polypeptide(L)'
;TVEELTYNDILETVEMQARAGVDFFTIHAGVLREHLPLLENRVAGIVSRGGSLLVKWMIHHDKQNPMYEVFDDISAIMREYDVAYSLGDGLRPGCLADATDKAQIAELHILGELTQRAREAGVQVMVEGPGHVPFNDIERNMKLEAEICDGAPFYVLGPLVTDVFPGYDHITSAIGATAAAYHGAAFLCYVTPKEHLGLPRLDDVKQGCIAYKIAAHAADIARGIPGARDWDD
;
A
#
# COMPACT_ATOMS: atom_id res chain seq x y z
N THR A 1 5.07 -16.52 17.90
CA THR A 1 4.60 -16.58 16.49
C THR A 1 3.61 -15.45 16.27
N VAL A 2 2.97 -15.31 15.09
CA VAL A 2 1.98 -14.23 14.94
C VAL A 2 0.80 -14.43 15.89
N GLU A 3 0.37 -15.68 16.13
CA GLU A 3 -0.72 -16.04 17.03
C GLU A 3 -0.49 -15.62 18.48
N GLU A 4 0.76 -15.40 18.89
CA GLU A 4 1.10 -14.96 20.26
C GLU A 4 1.12 -13.44 20.40
N LEU A 5 0.95 -12.68 19.30
CA LEU A 5 0.93 -11.22 19.30
C LEU A 5 -0.21 -10.72 20.19
N THR A 6 0.11 -9.85 21.14
CA THR A 6 -0.86 -9.16 21.99
C THR A 6 -1.00 -7.69 21.59
N TYR A 7 -2.06 -7.03 22.05
CA TYR A 7 -2.23 -5.59 21.86
C TYR A 7 -1.07 -4.79 22.47
N ASN A 8 -0.54 -5.21 23.62
CA ASN A 8 0.61 -4.55 24.25
C ASN A 8 1.88 -4.68 23.38
N ASP A 9 2.14 -5.85 22.80
CA ASP A 9 3.28 -6.03 21.90
C ASP A 9 3.23 -5.06 20.71
N ILE A 10 2.01 -4.83 20.18
CA ILE A 10 1.79 -3.87 19.08
C ILE A 10 2.13 -2.45 19.55
N LEU A 11 1.53 -1.98 20.64
CA LEU A 11 1.70 -0.61 21.13
C LEU A 11 3.15 -0.34 21.57
N GLU A 12 3.77 -1.27 22.29
CA GLU A 12 5.18 -1.15 22.69
C GLU A 12 6.11 -1.12 21.48
N THR A 13 5.83 -1.91 20.44
CA THR A 13 6.64 -1.90 19.21
C THR A 13 6.49 -0.59 18.45
N VAL A 14 5.27 -0.07 18.31
CA VAL A 14 5.00 1.23 17.68
C VAL A 14 5.73 2.34 18.40
N GLU A 15 5.60 2.40 19.73
CA GLU A 15 6.27 3.42 20.55
C GLU A 15 7.79 3.31 20.48
N MET A 16 8.32 2.09 20.58
CA MET A 16 9.76 1.85 20.47
C MET A 16 10.32 2.34 19.13
N GLN A 17 9.64 2.04 18.02
CA GLN A 17 10.09 2.47 16.69
C GLN A 17 9.90 3.97 16.46
N ALA A 18 8.83 4.57 17.00
CA ALA A 18 8.60 6.00 16.95
C ALA A 18 9.71 6.76 17.71
N ARG A 19 10.07 6.30 18.92
CA ARG A 19 11.22 6.81 19.68
C ARG A 19 12.55 6.65 18.94
N ALA A 20 12.68 5.65 18.08
CA ALA A 20 13.87 5.42 17.26
C ALA A 20 13.95 6.33 16.02
N GLY A 21 12.87 7.07 15.70
CA GLY A 21 12.83 8.04 14.60
C GLY A 21 12.32 7.47 13.28
N VAL A 22 11.43 6.47 13.30
CA VAL A 22 10.72 6.06 12.09
C VAL A 22 9.68 7.13 11.70
N ASP A 23 9.71 7.59 10.44
CA ASP A 23 8.88 8.71 9.97
C ASP A 23 7.43 8.33 9.62
N PHE A 24 7.20 7.07 9.21
CA PHE A 24 5.85 6.57 8.93
C PHE A 24 5.73 5.05 9.18
N PHE A 25 4.52 4.59 9.52
CA PHE A 25 4.24 3.18 9.70
C PHE A 25 3.23 2.66 8.69
N THR A 26 3.56 1.55 8.02
CA THR A 26 2.58 0.73 7.31
C THR A 26 1.75 -0.07 8.33
N ILE A 27 0.50 0.36 8.56
CA ILE A 27 -0.43 -0.31 9.48
C ILE A 27 -1.59 -0.90 8.70
N HIS A 28 -1.70 -2.23 8.72
CA HIS A 28 -2.73 -2.99 8.01
C HIS A 28 -4.02 -3.09 8.84
N ALA A 29 -4.60 -1.94 9.22
CA ALA A 29 -5.84 -1.89 10.01
C ALA A 29 -7.12 -2.01 9.15
N GLY A 30 -7.01 -1.94 7.81
CA GLY A 30 -8.16 -2.04 6.90
C GLY A 30 -8.68 -3.46 6.64
N VAL A 31 -7.90 -4.49 6.99
CA VAL A 31 -8.32 -5.88 6.84
C VAL A 31 -9.28 -6.23 7.98
N LEU A 32 -10.57 -6.34 7.70
CA LEU A 32 -11.55 -6.75 8.70
C LEU A 32 -11.92 -8.23 8.58
N ARG A 33 -12.36 -8.84 9.69
CA ARG A 33 -12.85 -10.23 9.72
C ARG A 33 -14.01 -10.46 8.73
N GLU A 34 -14.83 -9.44 8.49
CA GLU A 34 -15.94 -9.43 7.54
C GLU A 34 -15.47 -9.53 6.08
N HIS A 35 -14.21 -9.21 5.79
CA HIS A 35 -13.65 -9.30 4.44
C HIS A 35 -13.20 -10.72 4.08
N LEU A 36 -12.97 -11.61 5.06
CA LEU A 36 -12.41 -12.93 4.82
C LEU A 36 -13.20 -13.79 3.83
N PRO A 37 -14.55 -13.82 3.86
CA PRO A 37 -15.34 -14.57 2.86
C PRO A 37 -15.16 -14.05 1.43
N LEU A 38 -14.74 -12.79 1.23
CA LEU A 38 -14.54 -12.20 -0.09
C LEU A 38 -13.30 -12.78 -0.81
N LEU A 39 -12.43 -13.48 -0.07
CA LEU A 39 -11.16 -14.01 -0.57
C LEU A 39 -11.29 -15.40 -1.21
N GLU A 40 -12.42 -16.08 -1.04
CA GLU A 40 -12.63 -17.48 -1.44
C GLU A 40 -12.33 -17.73 -2.94
N ASN A 41 -12.55 -16.73 -3.79
CA ASN A 41 -12.43 -16.85 -5.24
C ASN A 41 -11.18 -16.19 -5.83
N ARG A 42 -10.26 -15.69 -4.99
CA ARG A 42 -9.02 -15.10 -5.50
C ARG A 42 -8.07 -16.18 -6.04
N VAL A 43 -7.42 -15.86 -7.15
CA VAL A 43 -6.40 -16.72 -7.78
C VAL A 43 -5.11 -16.72 -6.96
N ALA A 44 -4.67 -15.55 -6.49
CA ALA A 44 -3.44 -15.39 -5.72
C ALA A 44 -3.67 -15.28 -4.20
N GLY A 45 -4.94 -15.23 -3.76
CA GLY A 45 -5.30 -15.11 -2.35
C GLY A 45 -4.85 -13.78 -1.73
N ILE A 46 -4.18 -13.84 -0.57
CA ILE A 46 -3.57 -12.67 0.09
C ILE A 46 -2.07 -12.67 -0.18
N VAL A 47 -1.59 -11.66 -0.90
CA VAL A 47 -0.16 -11.49 -1.18
C VAL A 47 0.53 -10.48 -0.27
N SER A 48 -0.23 -9.70 0.50
CA SER A 48 0.35 -8.86 1.55
C SER A 48 0.87 -9.74 2.69
N ARG A 49 2.16 -9.61 2.99
CA ARG A 49 2.75 -10.27 4.17
C ARG A 49 2.09 -9.79 5.46
N GLY A 50 1.92 -8.48 5.63
CA GLY A 50 1.27 -7.91 6.82
C GLY A 50 -0.20 -8.34 6.91
N GLY A 51 -0.95 -8.23 5.81
CA GLY A 51 -2.34 -8.66 5.74
C GLY A 51 -2.51 -10.15 6.07
N SER A 52 -1.74 -11.04 5.44
CA SER A 52 -1.84 -12.49 5.67
C SER A 52 -1.53 -12.91 7.12
N LEU A 53 -0.57 -12.25 7.77
CA LEU A 53 -0.24 -12.47 9.17
C LEU A 53 -1.41 -12.08 10.09
N LEU A 54 -2.05 -10.94 9.85
CA LEU A 54 -3.21 -10.49 10.63
C LEU A 54 -4.45 -11.34 10.38
N VAL A 55 -4.68 -11.80 9.14
CA VAL A 55 -5.74 -12.78 8.85
C VAL A 55 -5.53 -14.07 9.62
N LYS A 56 -4.30 -14.57 9.68
CA LYS A 56 -3.97 -15.74 10.48
C LYS A 56 -4.25 -15.51 11.97
N TRP A 57 -3.89 -14.35 12.50
CA TRP A 57 -4.19 -13.96 13.88
C TRP A 57 -5.70 -13.96 14.15
N MET A 58 -6.49 -13.30 13.28
CA MET A 58 -7.95 -13.19 13.43
C MET A 58 -8.62 -14.57 13.44
N ILE A 59 -8.23 -15.47 12.53
CA ILE A 59 -8.77 -16.83 12.45
C ILE A 59 -8.42 -17.63 13.71
N HIS A 60 -7.19 -17.50 14.22
CA HIS A 60 -6.75 -18.23 15.40
C HIS A 60 -7.49 -17.82 16.67
N HIS A 61 -7.72 -16.51 16.85
CA HIS A 61 -8.34 -15.96 18.05
C HIS A 61 -9.86 -15.79 17.95
N ASP A 62 -10.44 -15.97 16.76
CA ASP A 62 -11.83 -15.63 16.42
C ASP A 62 -12.20 -14.19 16.83
N LYS A 63 -11.33 -13.24 16.48
CA LYS A 63 -11.43 -11.82 16.84
C LYS A 63 -11.25 -10.91 15.63
N GLN A 64 -11.61 -9.64 15.80
CA GLN A 64 -11.33 -8.60 14.83
C GLN A 64 -9.82 -8.33 14.73
N ASN A 65 -9.39 -7.69 13.65
CA ASN A 65 -8.00 -7.28 13.44
C ASN A 65 -7.49 -6.45 14.62
N PRO A 66 -6.39 -6.86 15.27
CA PRO A 66 -5.91 -6.18 16.47
C PRO A 66 -5.43 -4.76 16.16
N MET A 67 -4.90 -4.51 14.96
CA MET A 67 -4.49 -3.16 14.53
C MET A 67 -5.68 -2.22 14.36
N TYR A 68 -6.85 -2.75 13.97
CA TYR A 68 -8.08 -1.98 13.89
C TYR A 68 -8.64 -1.67 15.29
N GLU A 69 -8.61 -2.66 16.19
CA GLU A 69 -9.14 -2.50 17.55
C GLU A 69 -8.36 -1.48 18.38
N VAL A 70 -7.04 -1.38 18.22
CA VAL A 70 -6.20 -0.40 18.94
C VAL A 70 -5.76 0.79 18.07
N PHE A 71 -6.47 1.06 16.97
CA PHE A 71 -6.09 2.12 16.04
C PHE A 71 -5.98 3.51 16.70
N ASP A 72 -6.86 3.81 17.65
CA ASP A 72 -6.86 5.11 18.34
C ASP A 72 -5.67 5.22 19.32
N ASP A 73 -5.29 4.12 19.98
CA ASP A 73 -4.11 4.06 20.85
C ASP A 73 -2.81 4.21 20.04
N ILE A 74 -2.73 3.52 18.88
CA ILE A 74 -1.63 3.69 17.92
C ILE A 74 -1.55 5.17 17.48
N SER A 75 -2.69 5.80 17.17
CA SER A 75 -2.75 7.20 16.76
C SER A 75 -2.26 8.15 17.85
N ALA A 76 -2.59 7.88 19.13
CA ALA A 76 -2.10 8.67 20.25
C ALA A 76 -0.58 8.64 20.37
N ILE A 77 0.03 7.45 20.19
CA ILE A 77 1.48 7.30 20.17
C ILE A 77 2.07 8.04 18.97
N MET A 78 1.58 7.77 17.75
CA MET A 78 2.11 8.39 16.54
C MET A 78 2.00 9.92 16.56
N ARG A 79 0.96 10.48 17.19
CA ARG A 79 0.79 11.92 17.40
C ARG A 79 1.88 12.53 18.28
N GLU A 80 2.33 11.82 19.31
CA GLU A 80 3.40 12.29 20.21
C GLU A 80 4.73 12.48 19.48
N TYR A 81 5.04 11.61 18.52
CA TYR A 81 6.32 11.57 17.82
C TYR A 81 6.27 12.13 16.37
N ASP A 82 5.11 12.65 15.93
CA ASP A 82 4.87 13.12 14.55
C ASP A 82 5.17 12.07 13.47
N VAL A 83 4.70 10.84 13.70
CA VAL A 83 4.80 9.74 12.74
C VAL A 83 3.56 9.71 11.86
N ALA A 84 3.73 9.55 10.54
CA ALA A 84 2.62 9.46 9.60
C ALA A 84 2.08 8.03 9.46
N TYR A 85 0.78 7.89 9.22
CA TYR A 85 0.20 6.64 8.74
C TYR A 85 0.51 6.42 7.27
N SER A 86 0.96 5.21 6.96
CA SER A 86 0.75 4.57 5.66
C SER A 86 -0.29 3.48 5.88
N LEU A 87 -1.55 3.73 5.54
CA LEU A 87 -2.61 2.77 5.76
C LEU A 87 -2.49 1.62 4.76
N GLY A 88 -2.06 0.46 5.24
CA GLY A 88 -1.60 -0.66 4.41
C GLY A 88 -2.71 -1.38 3.65
N ASP A 89 -2.39 -1.83 2.44
CA ASP A 89 -3.28 -2.53 1.51
C ASP A 89 -3.20 -4.06 1.68
N GLY A 90 -3.67 -4.54 2.84
CA GLY A 90 -3.58 -5.95 3.23
C GLY A 90 -4.25 -6.93 2.28
N LEU A 91 -5.25 -6.47 1.53
CA LEU A 91 -6.00 -7.22 0.52
C LEU A 91 -5.74 -6.70 -0.89
N ARG A 92 -4.58 -6.10 -1.18
CA ARG A 92 -4.21 -5.79 -2.57
C ARG A 92 -4.23 -7.03 -3.49
N PRO A 93 -4.50 -6.85 -4.80
CA PRO A 93 -4.44 -7.93 -5.78
C PRO A 93 -2.99 -8.37 -6.05
N GLY A 94 -2.78 -9.68 -6.04
CA GLY A 94 -1.49 -10.32 -6.36
C GLY A 94 -1.37 -10.87 -7.76
N CYS A 95 -2.42 -10.73 -8.57
CA CYS A 95 -2.42 -11.02 -9.99
C CYS A 95 -3.54 -10.19 -10.64
N LEU A 96 -3.50 -10.06 -11.97
CA LEU A 96 -4.50 -9.30 -12.73
C LEU A 96 -5.93 -9.84 -12.56
N ALA A 97 -6.09 -11.14 -12.32
CA ALA A 97 -7.42 -11.76 -12.16
C ALA A 97 -8.12 -11.32 -10.87
N ASP A 98 -7.36 -10.89 -9.87
CA ASP A 98 -7.87 -10.44 -8.57
C ASP A 98 -8.02 -8.90 -8.52
N ALA A 99 -7.64 -8.19 -9.59
CA ALA A 99 -7.61 -6.73 -9.62
C ALA A 99 -9.00 -6.12 -9.48
N THR A 100 -9.11 -5.13 -8.59
CA THR A 100 -10.34 -4.34 -8.35
C THR A 100 -11.53 -5.22 -7.94
N ASP A 101 -11.23 -6.31 -7.23
CA ASP A 101 -12.23 -7.22 -6.70
C ASP A 101 -12.94 -6.66 -5.46
N LYS A 102 -13.91 -7.41 -4.94
CA LYS A 102 -14.69 -6.99 -3.78
C LYS A 102 -13.84 -6.87 -2.52
N ALA A 103 -12.83 -7.70 -2.34
CA ALA A 103 -12.00 -7.68 -1.14
C ALA A 103 -11.10 -6.44 -1.10
N GLN A 104 -10.49 -6.07 -2.24
CA GLN A 104 -9.70 -4.85 -2.35
C GLN A 104 -10.56 -3.61 -2.08
N ILE A 105 -11.74 -3.52 -2.70
CA ILE A 105 -12.62 -2.36 -2.54
C ILE A 105 -13.21 -2.28 -1.12
N ALA A 106 -13.54 -3.42 -0.51
CA ALA A 106 -14.01 -3.46 0.88
C ALA A 106 -12.95 -2.92 1.84
N GLU A 107 -11.69 -3.33 1.70
CA GLU A 107 -10.60 -2.76 2.49
C GLU A 107 -10.44 -1.26 2.24
N LEU A 108 -10.45 -0.80 0.97
CA LEU A 108 -10.29 0.62 0.65
C LEU A 108 -11.34 1.51 1.34
N HIS A 109 -12.60 1.05 1.45
CA HIS A 109 -13.62 1.77 2.21
C HIS A 109 -13.28 1.91 3.70
N ILE A 110 -12.69 0.88 4.31
CA ILE A 110 -12.22 0.95 5.69
C ILE A 110 -11.00 1.88 5.79
N LEU A 111 -10.10 1.88 4.81
CA LEU A 111 -8.99 2.84 4.79
C LEU A 111 -9.49 4.28 4.71
N GLY A 112 -10.60 4.54 3.99
CA GLY A 112 -11.28 5.84 3.99
C GLY A 112 -11.80 6.25 5.37
N GLU A 113 -12.44 5.34 6.11
CA GLU A 113 -12.85 5.58 7.50
C GLU A 113 -11.64 5.88 8.40
N LEU A 114 -10.61 5.05 8.33
CA LEU A 114 -9.40 5.17 9.15
C LEU A 114 -8.60 6.44 8.81
N THR A 115 -8.66 6.90 7.55
CA THR A 115 -8.10 8.20 7.13
C THR A 115 -8.75 9.36 7.87
N GLN A 116 -10.09 9.35 7.99
CA GLN A 116 -10.80 10.39 8.75
C GLN A 116 -10.46 10.32 10.24
N ARG A 117 -10.45 9.12 10.83
CA ARG A 117 -10.06 8.91 12.24
C ARG A 117 -8.64 9.39 12.54
N ALA A 118 -7.68 9.11 11.65
CA ALA A 118 -6.30 9.58 11.79
C ALA A 118 -6.22 11.12 11.74
N ARG A 119 -6.94 11.76 10.81
CA ARG A 119 -7.01 13.22 10.69
C ARG A 119 -7.65 13.86 11.93
N GLU A 120 -8.72 13.28 12.46
CA GLU A 120 -9.37 13.71 13.71
C GLU A 120 -8.43 13.62 14.92
N ALA A 121 -7.58 12.60 14.96
CA ALA A 121 -6.51 12.45 15.95
C ALA A 121 -5.30 13.38 15.72
N GLY A 122 -5.29 14.16 14.63
CA GLY A 122 -4.18 15.05 14.27
C GLY A 122 -2.93 14.33 13.76
N VAL A 123 -3.09 13.12 13.20
CA VAL A 123 -2.01 12.31 12.64
C VAL A 123 -2.03 12.41 11.12
N GLN A 124 -0.87 12.60 10.51
CA GLN A 124 -0.71 12.65 9.05
C GLN A 124 -1.01 11.27 8.46
N VAL A 125 -1.60 11.20 7.25
CA VAL A 125 -2.01 9.92 6.66
C VAL A 125 -1.86 9.92 5.15
N MET A 126 -1.29 8.83 4.63
CA MET A 126 -1.35 8.38 3.24
C MET A 126 -1.96 6.97 3.20
N VAL A 127 -2.49 6.59 2.03
CA VAL A 127 -3.15 5.28 1.83
C VAL A 127 -2.30 4.45 0.88
N GLU A 128 -2.10 3.17 1.18
CA GLU A 128 -1.43 2.24 0.28
C GLU A 128 -2.41 1.66 -0.75
N GLY A 129 -1.89 1.36 -1.94
CA GLY A 129 -2.67 0.99 -3.12
C GLY A 129 -2.08 -0.15 -3.93
N PRO A 130 -2.89 -0.70 -4.85
CA PRO A 130 -2.76 -2.04 -5.37
C PRO A 130 -1.42 -2.37 -6.04
N GLY A 131 -1.16 -3.68 -6.08
CA GLY A 131 0.01 -4.30 -6.69
C GLY A 131 -0.19 -4.66 -8.17
N HIS A 132 -1.08 -5.61 -8.48
CA HIS A 132 -1.28 -6.11 -9.85
C HIS A 132 -2.60 -5.60 -10.42
N VAL A 133 -2.55 -4.76 -11.45
CA VAL A 133 -3.73 -4.11 -12.04
C VAL A 133 -3.55 -3.99 -13.56
N PRO A 134 -4.48 -4.49 -14.39
CA PRO A 134 -4.37 -4.32 -15.84
C PRO A 134 -4.44 -2.83 -16.20
N PHE A 135 -3.66 -2.41 -17.19
CA PHE A 135 -3.44 -1.00 -17.52
C PHE A 135 -4.75 -0.17 -17.64
N ASN A 136 -5.78 -0.75 -18.26
CA ASN A 136 -7.07 -0.09 -18.49
C ASN A 136 -7.90 0.16 -17.22
N ASP A 137 -7.49 -0.37 -16.07
CA ASP A 137 -8.21 -0.22 -14.79
C ASP A 137 -7.48 0.65 -13.77
N ILE A 138 -6.28 1.14 -14.11
CA ILE A 138 -5.45 1.98 -13.23
C ILE A 138 -6.15 3.31 -12.93
N GLU A 139 -6.67 4.00 -13.95
CA GLU A 139 -7.39 5.28 -13.76
C GLU A 139 -8.58 5.12 -12.81
N ARG A 140 -9.31 4.01 -12.90
CA ARG A 140 -10.44 3.73 -12.02
C ARG A 140 -9.97 3.60 -10.57
N ASN A 141 -8.88 2.87 -10.32
CA ASN A 141 -8.32 2.72 -8.97
C ASN A 141 -7.89 4.07 -8.38
N MET A 142 -7.24 4.94 -9.17
CA MET A 142 -6.83 6.27 -8.69
C MET A 142 -8.03 7.14 -8.33
N LYS A 143 -9.10 7.12 -9.14
CA LYS A 143 -10.33 7.87 -8.86
C LYS A 143 -11.08 7.34 -7.63
N LEU A 144 -11.15 6.02 -7.49
CA LEU A 144 -11.82 5.38 -6.36
C LEU A 144 -11.14 5.74 -5.04
N GLU A 145 -9.81 5.68 -4.97
CA GLU A 145 -9.10 6.08 -3.76
C GLU A 145 -9.31 7.56 -3.45
N ALA A 146 -9.15 8.45 -4.44
CA ALA A 146 -9.32 9.89 -4.20
C ALA A 146 -10.73 10.25 -3.68
N GLU A 147 -11.76 9.53 -4.15
CA GLU A 147 -13.14 9.69 -3.69
C GLU A 147 -13.36 9.10 -2.29
N ILE A 148 -12.93 7.86 -2.06
CA ILE A 148 -13.19 7.13 -0.81
C ILE A 148 -12.35 7.66 0.35
N CYS A 149 -11.09 8.02 0.09
CA CYS A 149 -10.12 8.43 1.08
C CYS A 149 -9.97 9.96 1.15
N ASP A 150 -10.93 10.71 0.59
CA ASP A 150 -11.02 12.18 0.70
C ASP A 150 -9.70 12.88 0.35
N GLY A 151 -9.18 12.53 -0.83
CA GLY A 151 -7.96 13.08 -1.40
C GLY A 151 -6.69 12.85 -0.59
N ALA A 152 -6.63 11.82 0.27
CA ALA A 152 -5.38 11.42 0.91
C ALA A 152 -4.28 11.12 -0.14
N PRO A 153 -2.99 11.31 0.17
CA PRO A 153 -1.92 10.91 -0.73
C PRO A 153 -1.97 9.40 -0.98
N PHE A 154 -1.98 8.98 -2.24
CA PHE A 154 -1.99 7.57 -2.61
C PHE A 154 -0.58 7.03 -2.86
N TYR A 155 -0.23 5.94 -2.20
CA TYR A 155 1.06 5.26 -2.26
C TYR A 155 0.93 3.87 -2.89
N VAL A 156 1.40 3.67 -4.12
CA VAL A 156 1.11 2.45 -4.91
C VAL A 156 2.34 1.57 -5.12
N LEU A 157 2.16 0.24 -5.12
CA LEU A 157 3.20 -0.74 -5.47
C LEU A 157 3.16 -1.08 -6.97
N GLY A 158 3.83 -0.27 -7.80
CA GLY A 158 3.66 -0.37 -9.26
C GLY A 158 2.50 0.52 -9.71
N PRO A 159 1.40 -0.02 -10.26
CA PRO A 159 1.06 -1.45 -10.32
C PRO A 159 1.68 -2.21 -11.50
N LEU A 160 1.86 -3.53 -11.35
CA LEU A 160 2.22 -4.44 -12.44
C LEU A 160 1.06 -4.60 -13.40
N VAL A 161 1.30 -4.31 -14.69
CA VAL A 161 0.26 -4.34 -15.73
C VAL A 161 0.11 -5.70 -16.41
N THR A 162 0.96 -6.67 -16.08
CA THR A 162 0.94 -8.04 -16.61
C THR A 162 1.75 -8.98 -15.71
N ASP A 163 1.31 -10.25 -15.61
CA ASP A 163 1.87 -11.26 -14.68
C ASP A 163 2.88 -12.22 -15.31
N VAL A 164 3.18 -12.07 -16.61
CA VAL A 164 3.86 -13.14 -17.39
C VAL A 164 5.36 -12.90 -17.61
N PHE A 165 5.94 -11.86 -17.01
CA PHE A 165 7.36 -11.49 -17.18
C PHE A 165 8.16 -11.41 -15.87
N PRO A 166 8.14 -12.46 -15.01
CA PRO A 166 8.98 -12.46 -13.81
C PRO A 166 10.46 -12.32 -14.20
N GLY A 167 11.20 -11.48 -13.46
CA GLY A 167 12.54 -11.04 -13.85
C GLY A 167 12.57 -9.66 -14.51
N TYR A 168 11.42 -9.19 -14.99
CA TYR A 168 11.25 -7.90 -15.66
C TYR A 168 10.14 -7.06 -15.01
N ASP A 169 9.77 -7.36 -13.77
CA ASP A 169 8.64 -6.71 -13.11
C ASP A 169 8.86 -5.23 -12.84
N HIS A 170 10.11 -4.80 -12.63
CA HIS A 170 10.47 -3.37 -12.64
C HIS A 170 10.06 -2.63 -13.93
N ILE A 171 9.94 -3.32 -15.07
CA ILE A 171 9.46 -2.75 -16.34
C ILE A 171 7.94 -2.81 -16.42
N THR A 172 7.35 -3.98 -16.12
CA THR A 172 5.89 -4.15 -16.15
C THR A 172 5.20 -3.20 -15.19
N SER A 173 5.80 -2.98 -14.01
CA SER A 173 5.29 -2.08 -12.99
C SER A 173 5.57 -0.62 -13.30
N ALA A 174 6.70 -0.26 -13.92
CA ALA A 174 6.99 1.13 -14.28
C ALA A 174 5.96 1.71 -15.26
N ILE A 175 5.42 0.87 -16.16
CA ILE A 175 4.32 1.25 -17.05
C ILE A 175 3.09 1.65 -16.23
N GLY A 176 2.69 0.81 -15.27
CA GLY A 176 1.54 1.09 -14.42
C GLY A 176 1.79 2.25 -13.46
N ALA A 177 2.98 2.35 -12.89
CA ALA A 177 3.39 3.41 -11.98
C ALA A 177 3.37 4.79 -12.66
N THR A 178 3.81 4.86 -13.92
CA THR A 178 3.72 6.09 -14.73
C THR A 178 2.26 6.50 -14.92
N ALA A 179 1.38 5.54 -15.24
CA ALA A 179 -0.05 5.81 -15.40
C ALA A 179 -0.72 6.22 -14.08
N ALA A 180 -0.40 5.54 -12.97
CA ALA A 180 -0.92 5.85 -11.65
C ALA A 180 -0.49 7.25 -11.20
N ALA A 181 0.79 7.60 -11.34
CA ALA A 181 1.30 8.93 -11.04
C ALA A 181 0.66 10.00 -11.92
N TYR A 182 0.50 9.74 -13.23
CA TYR A 182 -0.20 10.65 -14.14
C TYR A 182 -1.64 10.92 -13.67
N HIS A 183 -2.31 9.89 -13.15
CA HIS A 183 -3.67 9.98 -12.60
C HIS A 183 -3.75 10.41 -11.13
N GLY A 184 -2.64 10.76 -10.48
CA GLY A 184 -2.64 11.42 -9.17
C GLY A 184 -1.98 10.67 -8.02
N ALA A 185 -1.40 9.48 -8.23
CA ALA A 185 -0.61 8.83 -7.19
C ALA A 185 0.52 9.75 -6.70
N ALA A 186 0.66 9.87 -5.38
CA ALA A 186 1.60 10.78 -4.74
C ALA A 186 2.95 10.12 -4.45
N PHE A 187 2.96 8.81 -4.25
CA PHE A 187 4.17 8.04 -3.96
C PHE A 187 4.15 6.69 -4.70
N LEU A 188 5.28 6.29 -5.25
CA LEU A 188 5.45 5.05 -6.00
C LEU A 188 6.45 4.13 -5.29
N CYS A 189 5.98 3.01 -4.77
CA CYS A 189 6.85 1.96 -4.25
C CYS A 189 7.48 1.23 -5.42
N TYR A 190 8.80 1.28 -5.49
CA TYR A 190 9.56 0.63 -6.54
C TYR A 190 9.38 -0.90 -6.53
N VAL A 191 9.56 -1.49 -7.70
CA VAL A 191 9.61 -2.94 -7.91
C VAL A 191 10.95 -3.24 -8.56
N THR A 192 11.61 -4.30 -8.11
CA THR A 192 12.94 -4.69 -8.60
C THR A 192 12.83 -5.77 -9.68
N PRO A 193 13.89 -6.02 -10.48
CA PRO A 193 13.95 -7.20 -11.34
C PRO A 193 13.80 -8.53 -10.59
N LYS A 194 13.99 -8.56 -9.26
CA LYS A 194 13.88 -9.76 -8.42
C LYS A 194 12.52 -9.97 -7.79
N GLU A 195 11.56 -9.10 -8.05
CA GLU A 195 10.17 -9.32 -7.65
C GLU A 195 9.71 -10.71 -8.12
N HIS A 196 8.95 -11.39 -7.25
CA HIS A 196 8.51 -12.79 -7.44
C HIS A 196 9.60 -13.86 -7.55
N LEU A 197 10.89 -13.51 -7.50
CA LEU A 197 12.00 -14.44 -7.72
C LEU A 197 12.93 -14.58 -6.50
N GLY A 198 13.08 -13.55 -5.67
CA GLY A 198 13.89 -13.61 -4.47
C GLY A 198 14.33 -12.25 -3.95
N LEU A 199 15.30 -12.24 -3.03
CA LEU A 199 15.82 -10.99 -2.47
C LEU A 199 16.67 -10.23 -3.50
N PRO A 200 16.46 -8.91 -3.65
CA PRO A 200 17.25 -8.09 -4.58
C PRO A 200 18.69 -7.93 -4.08
N ARG A 201 19.62 -7.87 -5.04
CA ARG A 201 21.01 -7.44 -4.81
C ARG A 201 21.15 -5.96 -5.12
N LEU A 202 22.34 -5.42 -4.88
CA LEU A 202 22.65 -4.00 -5.09
C LEU A 202 22.24 -3.47 -6.48
N ASP A 203 22.51 -4.24 -7.54
CA ASP A 203 22.15 -3.82 -8.90
C ASP A 203 20.63 -3.85 -9.13
N ASP A 204 19.93 -4.89 -8.63
CA ASP A 204 18.47 -4.99 -8.72
C ASP A 204 17.77 -3.79 -8.05
N VAL A 205 18.29 -3.36 -6.88
CA VAL A 205 17.81 -2.15 -6.18
C VAL A 205 18.01 -0.91 -7.05
N LYS A 206 19.21 -0.72 -7.60
CA LYS A 206 19.51 0.42 -8.48
C LYS A 206 18.59 0.44 -9.70
N GLN A 207 18.38 -0.70 -10.36
CA GLN A 207 17.49 -0.79 -11.52
C GLN A 207 16.05 -0.40 -11.17
N GLY A 208 15.53 -0.91 -10.05
CA GLY A 208 14.20 -0.52 -9.57
C GLY A 208 14.11 0.99 -9.30
N CYS A 209 15.09 1.57 -8.60
CA CYS A 209 15.08 3.00 -8.29
C CYS A 209 15.12 3.87 -9.56
N ILE A 210 15.97 3.51 -10.53
CA ILE A 210 16.07 4.27 -11.79
C ILE A 210 14.78 4.14 -12.60
N ALA A 211 14.21 2.93 -12.71
CA ALA A 211 12.94 2.71 -13.42
C ALA A 211 11.81 3.59 -12.84
N TYR A 212 11.73 3.68 -11.52
CA TYR A 212 10.69 4.48 -10.86
C TYR A 212 10.95 5.98 -10.86
N LYS A 213 12.22 6.41 -10.86
CA LYS A 213 12.55 7.81 -11.13
C LYS A 213 12.13 8.24 -12.54
N ILE A 214 12.33 7.36 -13.52
CA ILE A 214 11.88 7.60 -14.90
C ILE A 214 10.34 7.67 -14.95
N ALA A 215 9.65 6.73 -14.31
CA ALA A 215 8.19 6.69 -14.26
C ALA A 215 7.59 7.97 -13.62
N ALA A 216 8.14 8.38 -12.46
CA ALA A 216 7.71 9.59 -11.77
C ALA A 216 7.94 10.84 -12.64
N HIS A 217 9.15 11.01 -13.18
CA HIS A 217 9.49 12.15 -14.02
C HIS A 217 8.63 12.24 -15.29
N ALA A 218 8.40 11.11 -15.96
CA ALA A 218 7.51 11.04 -17.13
C ALA A 218 6.08 11.47 -16.78
N ALA A 219 5.58 11.07 -15.61
CA ALA A 219 4.27 11.52 -15.12
C ALA A 219 4.26 13.01 -14.77
N ASP A 220 5.32 13.54 -14.15
CA ASP A 220 5.43 14.98 -13.83
C ASP A 220 5.39 15.85 -15.09
N ILE A 221 6.10 15.45 -16.15
CA ILE A 221 6.03 16.13 -17.46
C ILE A 221 4.60 16.05 -18.01
N ALA A 222 3.99 14.86 -18.01
CA ALA A 222 2.65 14.66 -18.56
C ALA A 222 1.57 15.45 -17.79
N ARG A 223 1.76 15.65 -16.49
CA ARG A 223 0.90 16.48 -15.64
C ARG A 223 1.18 17.98 -15.78
N GLY A 224 2.24 18.36 -16.49
CA GLY A 224 2.64 19.75 -16.67
C GLY A 224 3.15 20.40 -15.38
N ILE A 225 3.83 19.63 -14.51
CA ILE A 225 4.44 20.18 -13.29
C ILE A 225 5.47 21.25 -13.69
N PRO A 226 5.39 22.48 -13.14
CA PRO A 226 6.32 23.56 -13.50
C PRO A 226 7.79 23.15 -13.30
N GLY A 227 8.60 23.34 -14.34
CA GLY A 227 10.04 23.05 -14.32
C GLY A 227 10.43 21.58 -14.50
N ALA A 228 9.46 20.65 -14.59
CA ALA A 228 9.78 19.23 -14.79
C ALA A 228 10.48 18.98 -16.12
N ARG A 229 9.98 19.58 -17.21
CA ARG A 229 10.53 19.39 -18.57
C ARG A 229 11.91 20.05 -18.78
N ASP A 230 12.31 20.99 -17.94
CA ASP A 230 13.58 21.71 -18.08
C ASP A 230 14.81 20.78 -17.99
N TRP A 231 14.65 19.57 -17.45
CA TRP A 231 15.72 18.57 -17.43
C TRP A 231 15.86 17.82 -18.77
N ASP A 232 14.78 17.71 -19.55
CA ASP A 232 14.75 17.00 -20.84
C ASP A 232 15.25 17.85 -22.02
N ASP A 233 14.95 19.16 -22.01
CA ASP A 233 15.27 20.11 -23.08
C ASP A 233 16.74 20.59 -23.03
#